data_AF-A0A1F1SM60-F1
#
_entry.id   AF-A0A1F1SM60-F1
#
_cell.length_a   1.000
_cell.length_b   1.000
_cell.length_c   1.000
_cell.angle_alpha   90.00
_cell.angle_beta   90.00
_cell.angle_gamma   90.00
#
_symmetry.space_group_name_H-M   'P 1'
#
loop_
_entity.id
_entity.type
_entity.pdbx_description
1 polymer ?
#
loop_
_entity_poly.entity_id
_entity_poly.type
_entity_poly.pdbx_seq_one_letter_code
_entity_poly.pdbx_strand_id
1 'polypeptide(L)'
;MSPIELRPVRSGADDDAPEHRERLLRRMWRVLEGRRALDLSVLLISGCTALLTVLGLVMVLSSSSVEAIGTGGGSYALFLRQTAWAVAGVAALLVFSRLPVRVFKALAWPAFGVAVILLALVAFSPLGVTVGGNRNWLGIGGFRMQPSEAAKLALALWAAAVLERKHRLVTQVRHALIPVLPGGLLLLVLVMAGSDLGTAIILALVLATVLYVAGTHWGVFLTFLALSVLSILALTLLAPHRMVRVQAWLGDCSDATDPCFQPAHGMYALASGGWWGAGLGQSRQKWSYIPEAENDFIFTILGEELGLVGTLVVLLAYLGLAIGIYRVASGTTSTFIRLSTWGILAWLVGQAAVNIAMVSGIIPVVGVPLPFISYGGSALTLSLSAVGIVLAFARHERRRAAEPDARPQAGEPDTDPVPVIPTPALQEPR
;
A
#
# COMPACT_ATOMS: atom_id res chain seq x y z
N MET A 1 -54.06 -64.14 -0.16
CA MET A 1 -52.77 -63.58 -0.60
C MET A 1 -52.81 -62.07 -0.37
N SER A 2 -52.18 -61.57 0.70
CA SER A 2 -52.04 -60.14 0.99
C SER A 2 -50.69 -59.64 0.46
N PRO A 3 -50.61 -58.53 -0.30
CA PRO A 3 -49.34 -57.96 -0.68
C PRO A 3 -48.71 -57.22 0.51
N ILE A 4 -47.42 -57.43 0.69
CA ILE A 4 -46.58 -56.81 1.72
C ILE A 4 -46.28 -55.37 1.30
N GLU A 5 -46.66 -54.39 2.12
CA GLU A 5 -46.20 -53.00 1.97
C GLU A 5 -44.75 -52.87 2.47
N LEU A 6 -43.83 -52.60 1.56
CA LEU A 6 -42.46 -52.21 1.89
C LEU A 6 -42.41 -50.70 2.15
N ARG A 7 -42.13 -50.30 3.39
CA ARG A 7 -41.76 -48.91 3.74
C ARG A 7 -40.38 -48.59 3.15
N PRO A 8 -40.17 -47.43 2.52
CA PRO A 8 -38.84 -46.99 2.14
C PRO A 8 -38.02 -46.65 3.40
N VAL A 9 -36.81 -47.21 3.46
CA VAL A 9 -35.79 -46.90 4.46
C VAL A 9 -35.35 -45.45 4.26
N ARG A 10 -35.50 -44.60 5.29
CA ARG A 10 -34.84 -43.29 5.33
C ARG A 10 -33.33 -43.51 5.41
N SER A 11 -32.59 -43.22 4.34
CA SER A 11 -31.14 -43.03 4.40
C SER A 11 -30.85 -41.66 5.01
N GLY A 12 -30.78 -41.62 6.34
CA GLY A 12 -30.17 -40.48 7.05
C GLY A 12 -28.66 -40.62 6.98
N ALA A 13 -28.02 -39.86 6.10
CA ALA A 13 -26.63 -39.38 6.16
C ALA A 13 -26.15 -39.02 4.75
N ASP A 14 -26.45 -37.80 4.28
CA ASP A 14 -25.45 -36.95 3.58
C ASP A 14 -25.97 -35.56 3.12
N ASP A 15 -27.26 -35.25 3.25
CA ASP A 15 -27.83 -34.01 2.68
C ASP A 15 -27.57 -32.72 3.49
N ASP A 16 -27.06 -32.78 4.72
CA ASP A 16 -26.92 -31.59 5.60
C ASP A 16 -25.56 -30.88 5.51
N ALA A 17 -24.54 -31.50 4.92
CA ALA A 17 -23.18 -30.95 4.86
C ALA A 17 -23.01 -29.70 3.97
N PRO A 18 -23.57 -29.64 2.74
CA PRO A 18 -23.45 -28.45 1.89
C PRO A 18 -24.22 -27.26 2.47
N GLU A 19 -25.39 -27.51 3.06
CA GLU A 19 -26.19 -26.47 3.70
C GLU A 19 -25.51 -25.87 4.94
N HIS A 20 -24.82 -26.67 5.75
CA HIS A 20 -24.14 -26.17 6.95
C HIS A 20 -22.94 -25.28 6.59
N ARG A 21 -22.17 -25.67 5.57
CA ARG A 21 -21.02 -24.91 5.06
C ARG A 21 -21.47 -23.61 4.41
N GLU A 22 -22.53 -23.63 3.59
CA GLU A 22 -23.12 -22.42 3.04
C GLU A 22 -23.73 -21.53 4.10
N ARG A 23 -24.37 -22.08 5.15
CA ARG A 23 -24.91 -21.28 6.26
C ARG A 23 -23.79 -20.62 7.06
N LEU A 24 -22.68 -21.32 7.31
CA LEU A 24 -21.47 -20.77 7.94
C LEU A 24 -20.82 -19.70 7.08
N LEU A 25 -20.64 -19.94 5.78
CA LEU A 25 -20.12 -18.97 4.83
C LEU A 25 -21.03 -17.75 4.75
N ARG A 26 -22.36 -17.91 4.67
CA ARG A 26 -23.34 -16.81 4.71
C ARG A 26 -23.42 -16.11 6.07
N ARG A 27 -23.11 -16.78 7.19
CA ARG A 27 -23.03 -16.15 8.52
C ARG A 27 -21.75 -15.34 8.66
N MET A 28 -20.62 -15.90 8.23
CA MET A 28 -19.35 -15.19 8.11
C MET A 28 -19.53 -13.98 7.17
N TRP A 29 -20.19 -14.17 6.02
CA TRP A 29 -20.46 -13.11 5.05
C TRP A 29 -21.39 -12.02 5.60
N ARG A 30 -22.42 -12.37 6.38
CA ARG A 30 -23.29 -11.39 7.06
C ARG A 30 -22.61 -10.65 8.22
N VAL A 31 -21.71 -11.30 8.96
CA VAL A 31 -20.81 -10.62 9.90
C VAL A 31 -19.82 -9.73 9.14
N LEU A 32 -19.50 -10.10 7.90
CA LEU A 32 -18.65 -9.33 7.00
C LEU A 32 -19.36 -8.12 6.35
N GLU A 33 -20.68 -8.11 6.22
CA GLU A 33 -21.48 -7.05 5.56
C GLU A 33 -22.31 -6.16 6.51
N GLY A 34 -22.62 -6.60 7.74
CA GLY A 34 -23.48 -5.84 8.67
C GLY A 34 -22.79 -4.64 9.33
N ARG A 35 -23.48 -3.84 10.15
CA ARG A 35 -22.90 -2.67 10.88
C ARG A 35 -21.63 -2.99 11.68
N ARG A 36 -21.52 -4.23 12.21
CA ARG A 36 -20.30 -4.77 12.88
C ARG A 36 -19.10 -4.88 11.94
N ALA A 37 -19.32 -4.93 10.64
CA ALA A 37 -18.29 -4.99 9.62
C ALA A 37 -17.42 -3.74 9.57
N LEU A 38 -18.05 -2.57 9.63
CA LEU A 38 -17.35 -1.28 9.60
C LEU A 38 -16.62 -1.01 10.93
N ASP A 39 -17.19 -1.46 12.05
CA ASP A 39 -16.50 -1.48 13.34
C ASP A 39 -15.23 -2.33 13.27
N LEU A 40 -15.36 -3.54 12.74
CA LEU A 40 -14.22 -4.44 12.53
C LEU A 40 -13.21 -3.86 11.54
N SER A 41 -13.63 -3.19 10.47
CA SER A 41 -12.71 -2.52 9.53
C SER A 41 -11.89 -1.43 10.21
N VAL A 42 -12.52 -0.60 11.04
CA VAL A 42 -11.80 0.43 11.82
C VAL A 42 -10.80 -0.22 12.78
N LEU A 43 -11.19 -1.31 13.44
CA LEU A 43 -10.36 -2.05 14.39
C LEU A 43 -9.16 -2.72 13.69
N LEU A 44 -9.38 -3.34 12.53
CA LEU A 44 -8.33 -3.93 11.70
C LEU A 44 -7.35 -2.86 11.20
N ILE A 45 -7.86 -1.75 10.64
CA ILE A 45 -7.00 -0.68 10.12
C ILE A 45 -6.16 -0.09 11.26
N SER A 46 -6.80 0.37 12.34
CA SER A 46 -6.08 1.02 13.44
C SER A 46 -5.15 0.05 14.19
N GLY A 47 -5.62 -1.16 14.47
CA GLY A 47 -4.84 -2.19 15.17
C GLY A 47 -3.62 -2.66 14.39
N CYS A 48 -3.78 -3.00 13.10
CA CYS A 48 -2.66 -3.41 12.26
C CYS A 48 -1.67 -2.26 12.03
N THR A 49 -2.15 -1.03 11.78
CA THR A 49 -1.25 0.13 11.62
C THR A 49 -0.47 0.40 12.90
N ALA A 50 -1.10 0.33 14.08
CA ALA A 50 -0.42 0.50 15.36
C ALA A 50 0.63 -0.60 15.58
N LEU A 51 0.27 -1.87 15.34
CA LEU A 51 1.18 -3.00 15.46
C LEU A 51 2.40 -2.84 14.54
N LEU A 52 2.19 -2.57 13.25
CA LEU A 52 3.27 -2.39 12.27
C LEU A 52 4.17 -1.20 12.64
N THR A 53 3.59 -0.09 13.11
CA THR A 53 4.36 1.11 13.49
C THR A 53 5.20 0.87 14.75
N VAL A 54 4.62 0.27 15.79
CA VAL A 54 5.34 -0.05 17.03
C VAL A 54 6.45 -1.06 16.74
N LEU A 55 6.15 -2.11 15.97
CA LEU A 55 7.15 -3.08 15.57
C LEU A 55 8.26 -2.44 14.72
N GLY A 56 7.91 -1.53 13.82
CA GLY A 56 8.85 -0.70 13.07
C GLY A 56 9.80 0.09 13.97
N LEU A 57 9.27 0.80 14.96
CA LEU A 57 10.09 1.55 15.93
C LEU A 57 11.04 0.64 16.72
N VAL A 58 10.58 -0.55 17.12
CA VAL A 58 11.43 -1.56 17.79
C VAL A 58 12.54 -2.03 16.86
N MET A 59 12.24 -2.32 15.60
CA MET A 59 13.24 -2.76 14.62
C MET A 59 14.26 -1.67 14.28
N VAL A 60 13.82 -0.41 14.15
CA VAL A 60 14.71 0.73 13.94
C VAL A 60 15.62 0.95 15.15
N LEU A 61 15.11 0.79 16.37
CA LEU A 61 15.94 0.84 17.58
C LEU A 61 16.99 -0.29 17.57
N SER A 62 16.57 -1.50 17.21
CA SER A 62 17.46 -2.68 17.16
C SER A 62 18.56 -2.54 16.11
N SER A 63 18.26 -2.00 14.92
CA SER A 63 19.25 -1.82 13.86
C SER A 63 20.18 -0.63 14.13
N SER A 64 19.64 0.52 14.56
CA SER A 64 20.42 1.76 14.73
C SER A 64 21.37 1.77 15.94
N SER A 65 21.08 0.97 16.96
CA SER A 65 21.94 0.87 18.15
C SER A 65 23.34 0.31 17.85
N VAL A 66 23.48 -0.48 16.79
CA VAL A 66 24.75 -1.10 16.39
C VAL A 66 25.62 -0.16 15.56
N GLU A 67 25.02 0.57 14.62
CA GLU A 67 25.75 1.46 13.71
C GLU A 67 26.36 2.68 14.42
N ALA A 68 25.72 3.12 15.51
CA ALA A 68 26.22 4.20 16.35
C ALA A 68 27.45 3.83 17.19
N ILE A 69 27.68 2.54 17.46
CA ILE A 69 28.90 2.07 18.15
C ILE A 69 30.14 2.28 17.27
N GLY A 70 29.98 2.19 15.94
CA GLY A 70 31.08 2.35 14.98
C GLY A 70 31.44 3.81 14.64
N THR A 71 30.54 4.77 14.88
CA THR A 71 30.69 6.17 14.39
C THR A 71 30.78 7.23 15.49
N GLY A 72 30.69 6.86 16.77
CA GLY A 72 30.80 7.79 17.90
C GLY A 72 29.61 8.75 18.06
N GLY A 73 28.57 8.61 17.23
CA GLY A 73 27.30 9.32 17.37
C GLY A 73 26.45 8.73 18.49
N GLY A 74 25.55 9.53 19.07
CA GLY A 74 24.66 9.05 20.14
C GLY A 74 23.80 7.87 19.67
N SER A 75 23.87 6.73 20.36
CA SER A 75 23.26 5.43 20.00
C SER A 75 21.75 5.41 19.76
N TYR A 76 21.08 6.52 20.05
CA TYR A 76 19.63 6.65 19.94
C TYR A 76 19.18 7.75 18.97
N ALA A 77 20.09 8.45 18.29
CA ALA A 77 19.73 9.61 17.47
C ALA A 77 18.74 9.27 16.34
N LEU A 78 18.95 8.14 15.64
CA LEU A 78 18.06 7.67 14.58
C LEU A 78 16.68 7.29 15.12
N PHE A 79 16.66 6.55 16.23
CA PHE A 79 15.45 6.15 16.93
C PHE A 79 14.65 7.36 17.44
N LEU A 80 15.30 8.33 18.08
CA LEU A 80 14.63 9.56 18.55
C LEU A 80 14.01 10.32 17.39
N ARG A 81 14.73 10.42 16.26
CA ARG A 81 14.22 11.09 15.06
C ARG A 81 13.02 10.35 14.47
N GLN A 82 13.12 9.03 14.30
CA GLN A 82 12.01 8.20 13.80
C GLN A 82 10.80 8.29 14.74
N THR A 83 11.02 8.28 16.06
CA THR A 83 9.96 8.43 17.07
C THR A 83 9.28 9.80 16.95
N ALA A 84 10.03 10.89 16.77
CA ALA A 84 9.45 12.21 16.55
C ALA A 84 8.56 12.25 15.29
N TRP A 85 8.99 11.62 14.19
CA TRP A 85 8.18 11.47 12.99
C TRP A 85 6.96 10.56 13.19
N ALA A 86 7.09 9.48 13.97
CA ALA A 86 5.97 8.62 14.32
C ALA A 86 4.90 9.39 15.12
N VAL A 87 5.33 10.20 16.11
CA VAL A 87 4.44 11.07 16.88
C VAL A 87 3.74 12.09 15.97
N ALA A 88 4.49 12.76 15.08
CA ALA A 88 3.92 13.68 14.10
C ALA A 88 2.91 12.98 13.17
N GLY A 89 3.23 11.76 12.72
CA GLY A 89 2.36 10.93 11.89
C GLY A 89 1.10 10.48 12.61
N VAL A 90 1.19 10.09 13.89
CA VAL A 90 0.02 9.74 14.72
C VAL A 90 -0.85 10.98 14.95
N ALA A 91 -0.25 12.14 15.20
CA ALA A 91 -1.00 13.40 15.28
C ALA A 91 -1.73 13.70 13.96
N ALA A 92 -1.05 13.57 12.82
CA ALA A 92 -1.65 13.75 11.50
C ALA A 92 -2.78 12.74 11.24
N LEU A 93 -2.60 11.46 11.60
CA LEU A 93 -3.62 10.42 11.54
C LEU A 93 -4.84 10.81 12.38
N LEU A 94 -4.65 11.27 13.61
CA LEU A 94 -5.75 11.66 14.51
C LEU A 94 -6.51 12.91 14.02
N VAL A 95 -5.80 13.86 13.39
CA VAL A 95 -6.42 15.05 12.78
C VAL A 95 -7.18 14.63 11.52
N PHE A 96 -6.52 13.99 10.56
CA PHE A 96 -7.13 13.60 9.29
C PHE A 96 -8.28 12.62 9.49
N SER A 97 -8.14 11.68 10.42
CA SER A 97 -9.23 10.78 10.77
C SER A 97 -10.48 11.53 11.17
N ARG A 98 -10.43 12.77 11.70
CA ARG A 98 -11.59 13.58 12.11
C ARG A 98 -12.13 14.57 11.08
N LEU A 99 -11.43 14.80 9.98
CA LEU A 99 -11.88 15.73 8.95
C LEU A 99 -13.04 15.16 8.12
N PRO A 100 -13.95 16.02 7.60
CA PRO A 100 -15.01 15.59 6.70
C PRO A 100 -14.48 15.33 5.29
N VAL A 101 -15.16 14.44 4.55
CA VAL A 101 -14.79 14.03 3.18
C VAL A 101 -14.61 15.21 2.23
N ARG A 102 -15.43 16.26 2.41
CA ARG A 102 -15.38 17.49 1.60
C ARG A 102 -14.00 18.18 1.64
N VAL A 103 -13.28 18.11 2.76
CA VAL A 103 -11.94 18.69 2.90
C VAL A 103 -10.94 17.95 2.02
N PHE A 104 -10.96 16.62 2.01
CA PHE A 104 -10.07 15.82 1.16
C PHE A 104 -10.35 16.03 -0.33
N LYS A 105 -11.62 16.18 -0.71
CA LYS A 105 -12.01 16.54 -2.07
C LYS A 105 -11.49 17.91 -2.49
N ALA A 106 -11.62 18.92 -1.61
CA ALA A 106 -11.14 20.26 -1.87
C ALA A 106 -9.60 20.32 -1.94
N LEU A 107 -8.92 19.53 -1.09
CA LEU A 107 -7.46 19.49 -1.02
C LEU A 107 -6.83 18.67 -2.15
N ALA A 108 -7.57 17.79 -2.83
CA ALA A 108 -7.05 16.90 -3.86
C ALA A 108 -6.31 17.65 -4.99
N TRP A 109 -6.89 18.74 -5.50
CA TRP A 109 -6.28 19.56 -6.55
C TRP A 109 -5.05 20.35 -6.08
N PRO A 110 -5.13 21.13 -4.98
CA PRO A 110 -3.95 21.79 -4.41
C PRO A 110 -2.83 20.80 -4.06
N ALA A 111 -3.15 19.66 -3.44
CA ALA A 111 -2.15 18.66 -3.05
C ALA A 111 -1.41 18.09 -4.27
N PHE A 112 -2.12 17.84 -5.36
CA PHE A 112 -1.49 17.40 -6.61
C PHE A 112 -0.59 18.48 -7.21
N GLY A 113 -1.04 19.73 -7.27
CA GLY A 113 -0.23 20.85 -7.74
C GLY A 113 1.05 21.04 -6.91
N VAL A 114 0.92 20.99 -5.58
CA VAL A 114 2.06 21.05 -4.66
C VAL A 114 3.01 19.86 -4.88
N ALA A 115 2.49 18.65 -5.07
CA ALA A 115 3.32 17.47 -5.34
C ALA A 115 4.12 17.63 -6.65
N VAL A 116 3.50 18.13 -7.72
CA VAL A 116 4.17 18.43 -8.99
C VAL A 116 5.30 19.44 -8.78
N ILE A 117 5.03 20.54 -8.07
CA ILE A 117 6.02 21.59 -7.79
C ILE A 117 7.19 21.02 -6.99
N LEU A 118 6.92 20.28 -5.90
CA LEU A 118 7.97 19.72 -5.06
C LEU A 118 8.83 18.70 -5.80
N LEU A 119 8.22 17.84 -6.64
CA LEU A 119 8.97 16.90 -7.46
C LEU A 119 9.81 17.60 -8.53
N ALA A 120 9.28 18.65 -9.16
CA ALA A 120 10.03 19.46 -10.11
C ALA A 120 11.22 20.18 -9.44
N LEU A 121 11.03 20.68 -8.20
CA LEU A 121 12.13 21.25 -7.41
C LEU A 121 13.21 20.21 -7.13
N VAL A 122 12.84 18.98 -6.77
CA VAL A 122 13.84 17.90 -6.56
C VAL A 122 14.60 17.57 -7.84
N ALA A 123 13.89 17.41 -8.96
CA ALA A 123 14.51 17.00 -10.22
C ALA A 123 15.42 18.09 -10.80
N PHE A 124 14.98 19.36 -10.79
CA PHE A 124 15.58 20.42 -11.60
C PHE A 124 16.24 21.55 -10.81
N SER A 125 16.03 21.66 -9.49
CA SER A 125 16.64 22.73 -8.68
C SER A 125 17.83 22.22 -7.87
N PRO A 126 18.78 23.09 -7.45
CA PRO A 126 19.88 22.72 -6.55
C PRO A 126 19.44 22.17 -5.18
N LEU A 127 18.17 22.36 -4.79
CA LEU A 127 17.62 21.87 -3.52
C LEU A 127 17.43 20.34 -3.49
N GLY A 128 17.43 19.70 -4.66
CA GLY A 128 17.38 18.25 -4.77
C GLY A 128 18.70 17.61 -4.35
N VAL A 129 18.65 16.74 -3.35
CA VAL A 129 19.80 16.02 -2.78
C VAL A 129 19.87 14.62 -3.37
N THR A 130 21.07 14.23 -3.81
CA THR A 130 21.35 12.89 -4.33
C THR A 130 21.81 11.97 -3.21
N VAL A 131 21.14 10.83 -3.03
CA VAL A 131 21.48 9.79 -2.06
C VAL A 131 21.42 8.45 -2.79
N GLY A 132 22.46 7.62 -2.67
CA GLY A 132 22.49 6.28 -3.30
C GLY A 132 22.35 6.30 -4.83
N GLY A 133 22.78 7.39 -5.50
CA GLY A 133 22.64 7.59 -6.94
C GLY A 133 21.27 8.12 -7.40
N ASN A 134 20.30 8.27 -6.48
CA ASN A 134 18.98 8.82 -6.79
C ASN A 134 18.82 10.23 -6.24
N ARG A 135 18.23 11.12 -7.05
CA ARG A 135 17.92 12.49 -6.66
C ARG A 135 16.43 12.60 -6.34
N ASN A 136 16.06 12.23 -5.12
CA ASN A 136 14.68 12.11 -4.68
C ASN A 136 14.37 12.82 -3.34
N TRP A 137 15.39 13.40 -2.69
CA TRP A 137 15.22 14.12 -1.42
C TRP A 137 15.27 15.63 -1.62
N LEU A 138 14.47 16.35 -0.85
CA LEU A 138 14.53 17.80 -0.77
C LEU A 138 15.12 18.20 0.59
N GLY A 139 16.25 18.91 0.57
CA GLY A 139 16.94 19.38 1.77
C GLY A 139 16.60 20.83 2.09
N ILE A 140 15.89 21.09 3.19
CA ILE A 140 15.62 22.44 3.71
C ILE A 140 16.06 22.50 5.17
N GLY A 141 16.98 23.41 5.49
CA GLY A 141 17.32 23.76 6.88
C GLY A 141 17.74 22.57 7.75
N GLY A 142 18.49 21.61 7.19
CA GLY A 142 18.92 20.39 7.91
C GLY A 142 17.88 19.26 7.96
N PHE A 143 16.65 19.51 7.51
CA PHE A 143 15.62 18.48 7.34
C PHE A 143 15.63 17.95 5.90
N ARG A 144 15.44 16.64 5.78
CA ARG A 144 15.28 15.95 4.51
C ARG A 144 13.86 15.39 4.46
N MET A 145 13.12 15.72 3.41
CA MET A 145 11.80 15.18 3.13
C MET A 145 11.82 14.60 1.72
N GLN A 146 11.11 13.49 1.51
CA GLN A 146 10.96 12.88 0.20
C GLN A 146 9.59 13.27 -0.39
N PRO A 147 9.52 14.18 -1.38
CA PRO A 147 8.25 14.64 -1.92
C PRO A 147 7.44 13.55 -2.65
N SER A 148 8.10 12.49 -3.11
CA SER A 148 7.46 11.39 -3.82
C SER A 148 6.47 10.61 -2.92
N GLU A 149 6.67 10.61 -1.60
CA GLU A 149 5.70 10.08 -0.64
C GLU A 149 4.40 10.89 -0.65
N ALA A 150 4.50 12.22 -0.71
CA ALA A 150 3.33 13.09 -0.77
C ALA A 150 2.63 12.97 -2.12
N ALA A 151 3.41 12.78 -3.19
CA ALA A 151 2.89 12.58 -4.54
C ALA A 151 2.04 11.31 -4.67
N LYS A 152 2.40 10.20 -4.02
CA LYS A 152 1.60 8.96 -4.01
C LYS A 152 0.22 9.19 -3.39
N LEU A 153 0.16 9.87 -2.25
CA LEU A 153 -1.11 10.22 -1.60
C LEU A 153 -1.91 11.23 -2.43
N ALA A 154 -1.26 12.27 -2.94
CA ALA A 154 -1.90 13.30 -3.76
C ALA A 154 -2.48 12.70 -5.04
N LEU A 155 -1.77 11.78 -5.69
CA LEU A 155 -2.25 11.07 -6.88
C LEU A 155 -3.52 10.27 -6.58
N ALA A 156 -3.55 9.52 -5.48
CA ALA A 156 -4.73 8.73 -5.09
C ALA A 156 -5.98 9.61 -4.90
N LEU A 157 -5.82 10.74 -4.20
CA LEU A 157 -6.94 11.68 -3.95
C LEU A 157 -7.33 12.46 -5.20
N TRP A 158 -6.36 12.97 -5.95
CA TRP A 158 -6.59 13.76 -7.15
C TRP A 158 -7.23 12.95 -8.27
N ALA A 159 -6.72 11.76 -8.55
CA ALA A 159 -7.30 10.89 -9.57
C ALA A 159 -8.76 10.54 -9.24
N ALA A 160 -9.06 10.26 -7.96
CA ALA A 160 -10.42 10.03 -7.51
C ALA A 160 -11.33 11.28 -7.68
N ALA A 161 -10.83 12.48 -7.35
CA ALA A 161 -11.59 13.72 -7.51
C ALA A 161 -11.87 14.07 -8.98
N VAL A 162 -10.91 13.79 -9.87
CA VAL A 162 -11.04 13.99 -11.32
C VAL A 162 -12.08 13.04 -11.91
N LEU A 163 -12.02 11.76 -11.55
CA LEU A 163 -12.92 10.73 -12.06
C LEU A 163 -14.34 10.86 -11.51
N GLU A 164 -14.49 11.31 -10.26
CA GLU A 164 -15.81 11.62 -9.69
C GLU A 164 -16.55 12.69 -10.53
N ARG A 165 -15.87 13.76 -10.96
CA ARG A 165 -16.50 14.81 -11.79
C ARG A 165 -16.93 14.32 -13.18
N LYS A 166 -16.34 13.23 -13.68
CA LYS A 166 -16.62 12.67 -15.01
C LYS A 166 -17.47 11.40 -14.97
N HIS A 167 -18.09 11.10 -13.82
CA HIS A 167 -18.83 9.86 -13.55
C HIS A 167 -19.86 9.47 -14.65
N ARG A 168 -20.49 10.43 -15.32
CA ARG A 168 -21.48 10.18 -16.39
C ARG A 168 -20.89 9.67 -17.72
N LEU A 169 -19.57 9.74 -17.94
CA LEU A 169 -18.91 9.33 -19.20
C LEU A 169 -17.90 8.19 -19.04
N VAL A 170 -17.74 7.63 -17.83
CA VAL A 170 -16.66 6.67 -17.51
C VAL A 170 -16.83 5.31 -18.22
N THR A 171 -18.03 5.00 -18.74
CA THR A 171 -18.26 3.83 -19.61
C THR A 171 -17.49 3.92 -20.93
N GLN A 172 -17.03 5.12 -21.33
CA GLN A 172 -16.14 5.31 -22.46
C GLN A 172 -14.69 5.42 -22.00
N VAL A 173 -13.86 4.45 -22.38
CA VAL A 173 -12.42 4.34 -22.03
C VAL A 173 -11.66 5.66 -22.21
N ARG A 174 -11.98 6.41 -23.27
CA ARG A 174 -11.36 7.71 -23.58
C ARG A 174 -11.62 8.76 -22.48
N HIS A 175 -12.83 8.79 -21.91
CA HIS A 175 -13.20 9.78 -20.90
C HIS A 175 -12.69 9.42 -19.49
N ALA A 176 -12.37 8.14 -19.24
CA ALA A 176 -11.67 7.69 -18.04
C ALA A 176 -10.14 7.93 -18.13
N LEU A 177 -9.52 7.65 -19.28
CA LEU A 177 -8.07 7.79 -19.48
C LEU A 177 -7.59 9.23 -19.57
N ILE A 178 -8.17 10.01 -20.50
CA ILE A 178 -7.64 11.31 -20.92
C ILE A 178 -7.45 12.31 -19.76
N PRO A 179 -8.30 12.38 -18.72
CA PRO A 179 -8.12 13.40 -17.69
C PRO A 179 -7.12 13.02 -16.59
N VAL A 180 -6.91 11.73 -16.31
CA VAL A 180 -6.03 11.29 -15.21
C VAL A 180 -4.65 10.88 -15.72
N LEU A 181 -4.59 10.24 -16.89
CA LEU A 181 -3.35 9.71 -17.47
C LEU A 181 -2.26 10.78 -17.63
N PRO A 182 -2.53 11.99 -18.16
CA PRO A 182 -1.50 13.02 -18.29
C PRO A 182 -0.92 13.47 -16.95
N GLY A 183 -1.76 13.61 -15.91
CA GLY A 183 -1.30 13.98 -14.57
C GLY A 183 -0.50 12.87 -13.90
N GLY A 184 -0.96 11.63 -13.99
CA GLY A 184 -0.21 10.47 -13.51
C GLY A 184 1.14 10.30 -14.22
N LEU A 185 1.16 10.47 -15.54
CA LEU A 185 2.38 10.42 -16.35
C LEU A 185 3.34 11.57 -16.00
N LEU A 186 2.83 12.77 -15.73
CA LEU A 186 3.64 13.90 -15.28
C LEU A 186 4.38 13.57 -13.98
N LEU A 187 3.69 13.01 -12.98
CA LEU A 187 4.35 12.59 -11.74
C LEU A 187 5.39 11.50 -11.99
N LEU A 188 5.09 10.53 -12.85
CA LEU A 188 6.03 9.48 -13.23
C LEU A 188 7.29 10.07 -13.88
N VAL A 189 7.15 10.95 -14.88
CA VAL A 189 8.30 11.58 -15.55
C VAL A 189 9.15 12.38 -14.57
N LEU A 190 8.53 13.14 -13.65
CA LEU A 190 9.26 13.92 -12.66
C LEU A 190 10.04 13.04 -11.67
N VAL A 191 9.45 11.93 -11.21
CA VAL A 191 10.13 10.96 -10.34
C VAL A 191 11.26 10.25 -11.09
N MET A 192 11.04 9.91 -12.36
CA MET A 192 12.05 9.26 -13.20
C MET A 192 13.20 10.19 -13.57
N ALA A 193 12.97 11.50 -13.69
CA ALA A 193 14.02 12.49 -13.82
C ALA A 193 14.97 12.50 -12.60
N GLY A 194 14.45 12.15 -11.42
CA GLY A 194 15.24 11.91 -10.20
C GLY A 194 15.87 10.52 -10.10
N SER A 195 15.76 9.68 -11.14
CA SER A 195 16.23 8.29 -11.18
C SER A 195 15.57 7.32 -10.17
N ASP A 196 14.43 7.68 -9.56
CA ASP A 196 13.76 6.88 -8.52
C ASP A 196 12.78 5.84 -9.13
N LEU A 197 13.32 4.70 -9.58
CA LEU A 197 12.54 3.62 -10.20
C LEU A 197 11.53 3.00 -9.23
N GLY A 198 11.95 2.77 -7.98
CA GLY A 198 11.12 2.15 -6.96
C GLY A 198 9.82 2.94 -6.75
N THR A 199 9.92 4.26 -6.57
CA THR A 199 8.73 5.10 -6.40
C THR A 199 7.88 5.17 -7.67
N ALA A 200 8.49 5.16 -8.85
CA ALA A 200 7.74 5.14 -10.10
C ALA A 200 6.88 3.87 -10.27
N ILE A 201 7.40 2.70 -9.89
CA ILE A 201 6.62 1.45 -9.87
C ILE A 201 5.39 1.58 -8.96
N ILE A 202 5.57 2.16 -7.77
CA ILE A 202 4.45 2.36 -6.83
C ILE A 202 3.44 3.39 -7.37
N LEU A 203 3.88 4.50 -7.96
CA LEU A 203 2.98 5.47 -8.59
C LEU A 203 2.20 4.86 -9.75
N ALA A 204 2.85 4.04 -10.57
CA ALA A 204 2.20 3.31 -11.66
C ALA A 204 1.17 2.32 -11.12
N LEU A 205 1.48 1.60 -10.03
CA LEU A 205 0.55 0.70 -9.35
C LEU A 205 -0.69 1.43 -8.80
N VAL A 206 -0.50 2.59 -8.17
CA VAL A 206 -1.60 3.43 -7.68
C VAL A 206 -2.48 3.91 -8.83
N LEU A 207 -1.86 4.46 -9.89
CA LEU A 207 -2.56 4.95 -11.07
C LEU A 207 -3.36 3.84 -11.77
N ALA A 208 -2.73 2.69 -12.00
CA ALA A 208 -3.36 1.53 -12.62
C ALA A 208 -4.53 1.02 -11.79
N THR A 209 -4.39 0.96 -10.47
CA THR A 209 -5.47 0.52 -9.57
C THR A 209 -6.66 1.47 -9.60
N VAL A 210 -6.42 2.78 -9.53
CA VAL A 210 -7.52 3.77 -9.59
C VAL A 210 -8.25 3.71 -10.93
N LEU A 211 -7.51 3.60 -12.05
CA LEU A 211 -8.11 3.49 -13.38
C LEU A 211 -8.87 2.17 -13.56
N TYR A 212 -8.35 1.06 -13.03
CA TYR A 212 -9.01 -0.24 -13.06
C TYR A 212 -10.34 -0.21 -12.30
N VAL A 213 -10.34 0.28 -11.05
CA VAL A 213 -11.54 0.38 -10.22
C VAL A 213 -12.56 1.37 -10.80
N ALA A 214 -12.11 2.36 -11.56
CA ALA A 214 -13.00 3.26 -12.29
C ALA A 214 -13.76 2.60 -13.45
N GLY A 215 -13.45 1.35 -13.82
CA GLY A 215 -14.13 0.62 -14.88
C GLY A 215 -13.44 0.69 -16.25
N THR A 216 -12.14 1.02 -16.27
CA THR A 216 -11.35 1.01 -17.50
C THR A 216 -11.14 -0.43 -18.00
N HIS A 217 -11.13 -0.65 -19.32
CA HIS A 217 -10.94 -1.98 -19.91
C HIS A 217 -9.57 -2.57 -19.53
N TRP A 218 -9.50 -3.89 -19.33
CA TRP A 218 -8.27 -4.62 -18.93
C TRP A 218 -7.10 -4.40 -19.91
N GLY A 219 -7.38 -4.08 -21.18
CA GLY A 219 -6.36 -3.71 -22.16
C GLY A 219 -5.50 -2.51 -21.74
N VAL A 220 -6.06 -1.54 -21.03
CA VAL A 220 -5.28 -0.40 -20.51
C VAL A 220 -4.33 -0.84 -19.39
N PHE A 221 -4.78 -1.75 -18.52
CA PHE A 221 -3.93 -2.33 -17.49
C PHE A 221 -2.73 -3.07 -18.11
N LEU A 222 -2.99 -3.86 -19.17
CA LEU A 222 -1.92 -4.50 -19.96
C LEU A 222 -0.97 -3.47 -20.57
N THR A 223 -1.46 -2.33 -21.07
CA THR A 223 -0.57 -1.28 -21.59
C THR A 223 0.28 -0.63 -20.50
N PHE A 224 -0.24 -0.39 -19.29
CA PHE A 224 0.55 0.14 -18.18
C PHE A 224 1.58 -0.86 -17.67
N LEU A 225 1.21 -2.14 -17.56
CA LEU A 225 2.12 -3.21 -17.20
C LEU A 225 3.23 -3.33 -18.25
N ALA A 226 2.87 -3.34 -19.53
CA ALA A 226 3.83 -3.38 -20.63
C ALA A 226 4.74 -2.15 -20.64
N LEU A 227 4.21 -0.93 -20.45
CA LEU A 227 5.00 0.30 -20.35
C LEU A 227 5.92 0.30 -19.14
N SER A 228 5.49 -0.24 -17.99
CA SER A 228 6.31 -0.36 -16.79
C SER A 228 7.45 -1.34 -17.02
N VAL A 229 7.17 -2.50 -17.61
CA VAL A 229 8.19 -3.50 -17.99
C VAL A 229 9.16 -2.93 -19.04
N LEU A 230 8.64 -2.26 -20.09
CA LEU A 230 9.45 -1.59 -21.11
C LEU A 230 10.32 -0.48 -20.53
N SER A 231 9.80 0.31 -19.60
CA SER A 231 10.57 1.37 -18.95
C SER A 231 11.66 0.79 -18.06
N ILE A 232 11.35 -0.26 -17.29
CA ILE A 232 12.35 -1.01 -16.51
C ILE A 232 13.43 -1.56 -17.45
N LEU A 233 13.05 -2.23 -18.54
CA LEU A 233 13.99 -2.80 -19.50
C LEU A 233 14.85 -1.73 -20.16
N ALA A 234 14.24 -0.67 -20.70
CA ALA A 234 14.94 0.43 -21.36
C ALA A 234 15.93 1.10 -20.40
N LEU A 235 15.52 1.40 -19.17
CA LEU A 235 16.38 2.05 -18.18
C LEU A 235 17.46 1.12 -17.64
N THR A 236 17.20 -0.18 -17.59
CA THR A 236 18.20 -1.17 -17.22
C THR A 236 19.27 -1.27 -18.31
N LEU A 237 18.88 -1.26 -19.58
CA LEU A 237 19.81 -1.29 -20.73
C LEU A 237 20.60 0.01 -20.90
N LEU A 238 20.00 1.16 -20.55
CA LEU A 238 20.60 2.48 -20.72
C LEU A 238 21.48 2.93 -19.53
N ALA A 239 21.38 2.28 -18.37
CA ALA A 239 22.14 2.64 -17.17
C ALA A 239 22.96 1.45 -16.66
N PRO A 240 24.31 1.46 -16.82
CA PRO A 240 25.20 0.37 -16.40
C PRO A 240 24.97 -0.09 -14.95
N HIS A 241 24.76 0.84 -14.02
CA HIS A 241 24.52 0.53 -12.61
C HIS A 241 23.22 -0.25 -12.32
N ARG A 242 22.23 -0.18 -13.21
CA ARG A 242 20.95 -0.89 -13.07
C ARG A 242 21.03 -2.29 -13.66
N MET A 243 21.74 -2.44 -14.77
CA MET A 243 22.03 -3.74 -15.39
C MET A 243 22.73 -4.67 -14.41
N VAL A 244 23.70 -4.13 -13.66
CA VAL A 244 24.43 -4.84 -12.62
C VAL A 244 23.50 -5.45 -11.55
N ARG A 245 22.40 -4.78 -11.16
CA ARG A 245 21.42 -5.34 -10.20
C ARG A 245 20.57 -6.46 -10.80
N VAL A 246 20.26 -6.38 -12.09
CA VAL A 246 19.49 -7.41 -12.80
C VAL A 246 20.35 -8.63 -13.08
N GLN A 247 21.60 -8.43 -13.49
CA GLN A 247 22.61 -9.48 -13.65
C GLN A 247 22.88 -10.19 -12.33
N ALA A 248 23.06 -9.44 -11.23
CA ALA A 248 23.20 -10.00 -9.89
C ALA A 248 21.98 -10.86 -9.49
N TRP A 249 20.76 -10.40 -9.79
CA TRP A 249 19.54 -11.18 -9.55
C TRP A 249 19.46 -12.45 -10.40
N LEU A 250 19.99 -12.41 -11.63
CA LEU A 250 20.12 -13.58 -12.52
C LEU A 250 21.30 -14.51 -12.16
N GLY A 251 22.10 -14.16 -11.15
CA GLY A 251 23.22 -14.96 -10.65
C GLY A 251 24.59 -14.64 -11.26
N ASP A 252 24.72 -13.57 -12.05
CA ASP A 252 26.00 -13.09 -12.55
C ASP A 252 26.60 -12.05 -11.56
N CYS A 253 27.62 -12.49 -10.83
CA CYS A 253 28.33 -11.70 -9.81
C CYS A 253 29.78 -11.41 -10.22
N SER A 254 30.08 -11.37 -11.52
CA SER A 254 31.45 -11.28 -12.04
C SER A 254 32.06 -9.87 -12.04
N ASP A 255 31.27 -8.82 -11.80
CA ASP A 255 31.71 -7.42 -11.78
C ASP A 255 32.49 -7.03 -10.51
N ALA A 256 33.34 -5.98 -10.62
CA ALA A 256 34.28 -5.56 -9.58
C ALA A 256 33.66 -4.79 -8.40
N THR A 257 32.50 -4.16 -8.59
CA THR A 257 31.59 -3.85 -7.48
C THR A 257 30.85 -5.13 -7.14
N ASP A 258 30.65 -5.52 -5.88
CA ASP A 258 29.92 -6.74 -5.53
C ASP A 258 28.39 -6.47 -5.47
N PRO A 259 27.63 -6.57 -6.59
CA PRO A 259 26.20 -6.27 -6.60
C PRO A 259 25.36 -7.37 -5.96
N CYS A 260 25.95 -8.56 -5.79
CA CYS A 260 25.32 -9.70 -5.15
C CYS A 260 25.40 -9.59 -3.64
N PHE A 261 26.32 -8.79 -3.10
CA PHE A 261 26.52 -8.59 -1.67
C PHE A 261 25.22 -8.28 -0.92
N GLN A 262 24.53 -7.19 -1.27
CA GLN A 262 23.34 -6.75 -0.54
C GLN A 262 22.18 -7.78 -0.62
N PRO A 263 21.77 -8.28 -1.80
CA PRO A 263 20.76 -9.34 -1.89
C PRO A 263 21.15 -10.64 -1.17
N ALA A 264 22.40 -11.09 -1.32
CA ALA A 264 22.87 -12.33 -0.71
C ALA A 264 22.87 -12.25 0.82
N HIS A 265 23.36 -11.14 1.38
CA HIS A 265 23.32 -10.91 2.83
C HIS A 265 21.89 -10.77 3.37
N GLY A 266 20.97 -10.21 2.59
CA GLY A 266 19.53 -10.25 2.89
C GLY A 266 18.98 -11.68 2.99
N MET A 267 19.34 -12.55 2.05
CA MET A 267 18.95 -13.97 2.07
C MET A 267 19.60 -14.74 3.22
N TYR A 268 20.87 -14.45 3.55
CA TYR A 268 21.55 -15.05 4.70
C TYR A 268 20.89 -14.65 6.02
N ALA A 269 20.43 -13.40 6.16
CA ALA A 269 19.67 -12.94 7.34
C ALA A 269 18.35 -13.73 7.49
N LEU A 270 17.60 -13.89 6.40
CA LEU A 270 16.36 -14.67 6.42
C LEU A 270 16.63 -16.15 6.75
N ALA A 271 17.71 -16.72 6.21
CA ALA A 271 18.08 -18.11 6.45
C ALA A 271 18.55 -18.35 7.91
N SER A 272 19.26 -17.40 8.53
CA SER A 272 19.78 -17.55 9.90
C SER A 272 18.70 -17.41 10.98
N GLY A 273 17.57 -16.75 10.69
CA GLY A 273 16.50 -16.52 11.66
C GLY A 273 15.74 -17.77 12.12
N GLY A 274 15.71 -18.84 11.31
CA GLY A 274 14.95 -20.06 11.65
C GLY A 274 13.48 -19.79 12.01
N TRP A 275 12.91 -20.59 12.91
CA TRP A 275 11.50 -20.44 13.31
C TRP A 275 11.27 -19.28 14.29
N TRP A 276 12.17 -19.10 15.25
CA TRP A 276 11.99 -18.24 16.43
C TRP A 276 12.85 -16.98 16.44
N GLY A 277 13.76 -16.84 15.47
CA GLY A 277 14.72 -15.75 15.41
C GLY A 277 15.96 -16.00 16.27
N ALA A 278 17.00 -15.23 15.98
CA ALA A 278 18.21 -15.15 16.79
C ALA A 278 18.02 -14.35 18.09
N GLY A 279 16.92 -13.61 18.20
CA GLY A 279 16.63 -12.69 19.30
C GLY A 279 16.79 -11.22 18.90
N LEU A 280 15.97 -10.36 19.49
CA LEU A 280 16.02 -8.91 19.29
C LEU A 280 17.41 -8.37 19.64
N GLY A 281 17.96 -7.55 18.76
CA GLY A 281 19.29 -6.99 18.98
C GLY A 281 20.43 -7.89 18.56
N GLN A 282 20.20 -9.16 18.19
CA GLN A 282 21.24 -10.16 17.91
C GLN A 282 21.48 -10.43 16.41
N SER A 283 20.86 -9.66 15.50
CA SER A 283 21.19 -9.78 14.07
C SER A 283 22.70 -9.60 13.85
N ARG A 284 23.30 -10.52 13.10
CA ARG A 284 24.72 -10.43 12.71
C ARG A 284 24.87 -9.60 11.44
N GLN A 285 23.86 -9.59 10.57
CA GLN A 285 23.89 -8.91 9.29
C GLN A 285 23.76 -7.38 9.39
N LYS A 286 23.27 -6.85 10.53
CA LYS A 286 23.19 -5.40 10.78
C LYS A 286 24.53 -4.71 11.07
N TRP A 287 25.63 -5.46 11.25
CA TRP A 287 26.98 -4.91 11.49
C TRP A 287 27.66 -4.48 10.17
N SER A 288 26.96 -3.67 9.36
CA SER A 288 27.44 -3.15 8.06
C SER A 288 27.56 -4.19 6.93
N TYR A 289 26.96 -5.37 7.07
CA TYR A 289 26.92 -6.39 5.99
C TYR A 289 25.76 -6.18 5.00
N ILE A 290 24.73 -5.43 5.37
CA ILE A 290 23.66 -5.01 4.46
C ILE A 290 23.71 -3.49 4.36
N PRO A 291 24.10 -2.92 3.20
CA PRO A 291 23.93 -1.50 2.95
C PRO A 291 22.45 -1.11 3.07
N GLU A 292 22.16 0.03 3.73
CA GLU A 292 20.80 0.59 3.88
C GLU A 292 19.79 -0.37 4.55
N ALA A 293 20.27 -1.22 5.46
CA ALA A 293 19.48 -2.29 6.08
C ALA A 293 18.25 -1.77 6.85
N GLU A 294 18.33 -0.58 7.43
CA GLU A 294 17.25 0.10 8.14
C GLU A 294 16.18 0.68 7.20
N ASN A 295 16.47 0.83 5.91
CA ASN A 295 15.60 1.42 4.91
C ASN A 295 14.85 0.32 4.13
N ASP A 296 15.46 -0.26 3.10
CA ASP A 296 14.78 -1.14 2.15
C ASP A 296 14.91 -2.65 2.49
N PHE A 297 15.87 -3.02 3.33
CA PHE A 297 16.09 -4.42 3.76
C PHE A 297 15.67 -4.73 5.21
N ILE A 298 14.94 -3.84 5.89
CA ILE A 298 14.60 -4.02 7.32
C ILE A 298 13.83 -5.31 7.61
N PHE A 299 13.08 -5.82 6.62
CA PHE A 299 12.35 -7.07 6.72
C PHE A 299 13.27 -8.30 6.83
N THR A 300 14.47 -8.27 6.25
CA THR A 300 15.43 -9.38 6.38
C THR A 300 16.05 -9.41 7.78
N ILE A 301 16.34 -8.24 8.36
CA ILE A 301 16.76 -8.11 9.77
C ILE A 301 15.65 -8.61 10.69
N LEU A 302 14.40 -8.24 10.41
CA LEU A 302 13.25 -8.72 11.15
C LEU A 302 13.14 -10.25 11.10
N GLY A 303 13.35 -10.84 9.92
CA GLY A 303 13.41 -12.29 9.77
C GLY A 303 14.55 -12.94 10.52
N GLU A 304 15.72 -12.31 10.59
CA GLU A 304 16.85 -12.81 11.40
C GLU A 304 16.54 -12.74 12.90
N GLU A 305 16.02 -11.62 13.40
CA GLU A 305 15.85 -11.38 14.84
C GLU A 305 14.60 -12.06 15.41
N LEU A 306 13.49 -12.11 14.66
CA LEU A 306 12.19 -12.64 15.09
C LEU A 306 11.80 -13.95 14.40
N GLY A 307 12.58 -14.41 13.43
CA GLY A 307 12.35 -15.66 12.71
C GLY A 307 11.12 -15.65 11.80
N LEU A 308 10.72 -16.86 11.40
CA LEU A 308 9.52 -17.09 10.61
C LEU A 308 8.25 -16.57 11.32
N VAL A 309 8.16 -16.71 12.65
CA VAL A 309 6.99 -16.23 13.39
C VAL A 309 6.84 -14.71 13.28
N GLY A 310 7.94 -13.95 13.44
CA GLY A 310 7.91 -12.49 13.30
C GLY A 310 7.51 -12.04 11.90
N THR A 311 8.07 -12.65 10.86
CA THR A 311 7.75 -12.31 9.46
C THR A 311 6.29 -12.65 9.12
N LEU A 312 5.76 -13.79 9.61
CA LEU A 312 4.36 -14.15 9.46
C LEU A 312 3.42 -13.16 10.17
N VAL A 313 3.78 -12.69 11.37
CA VAL A 313 2.99 -11.66 12.07
C VAL A 313 2.90 -10.38 11.25
N VAL A 314 4.00 -9.93 10.63
CA VAL A 314 4.00 -8.77 9.72
C VAL A 314 3.11 -9.01 8.51
N LEU A 315 3.23 -10.17 7.86
CA LEU A 315 2.39 -10.53 6.71
C LEU A 315 0.90 -10.54 7.08
N LEU A 316 0.55 -11.14 8.21
CA LEU A 316 -0.83 -11.17 8.72
C LEU A 316 -1.32 -9.77 9.10
N ALA A 317 -0.46 -8.91 9.63
CA ALA A 317 -0.82 -7.52 9.94
C ALA A 317 -1.11 -6.72 8.66
N TYR A 318 -0.29 -6.85 7.60
CA TYR A 318 -0.59 -6.26 6.29
C TYR A 318 -1.85 -6.84 5.66
N LEU A 319 -2.07 -8.15 5.79
CA LEU A 319 -3.30 -8.77 5.31
C LEU A 319 -4.53 -8.23 6.05
N GLY A 320 -4.47 -8.10 7.37
CA GLY A 320 -5.54 -7.49 8.17
C GLY A 320 -5.79 -6.03 7.79
N LEU A 321 -4.72 -5.25 7.57
CA LEU A 321 -4.82 -3.88 7.06
C LEU A 321 -5.47 -3.84 5.68
N ALA A 322 -5.07 -4.73 4.77
CA ALA A 322 -5.64 -4.84 3.42
C ALA A 322 -7.13 -5.17 3.47
N ILE A 323 -7.53 -6.14 4.28
CA ILE A 323 -8.94 -6.52 4.48
C ILE A 323 -9.73 -5.34 5.04
N GLY A 324 -9.20 -4.63 6.04
CA GLY A 324 -9.85 -3.46 6.62
C GLY A 324 -10.08 -2.34 5.60
N ILE A 325 -9.04 -1.96 4.84
CA ILE A 325 -9.12 -0.92 3.80
C ILE A 325 -10.05 -1.37 2.66
N TYR A 326 -9.94 -2.62 2.20
CA TYR A 326 -10.79 -3.20 1.16
C TYR A 326 -12.28 -3.11 1.53
N ARG A 327 -12.64 -3.42 2.78
CA ARG A 327 -14.03 -3.36 3.25
C ARG A 327 -14.58 -1.94 3.28
N VAL A 328 -13.75 -0.94 3.59
CA VAL A 328 -14.13 0.47 3.46
C VAL A 328 -14.35 0.83 1.98
N ALA A 329 -13.46 0.39 1.10
CA ALA A 329 -13.52 0.69 -0.33
C ALA A 329 -14.72 0.03 -1.04
N SER A 330 -15.07 -1.19 -0.65
CA SER A 330 -16.18 -1.96 -1.23
C SER A 330 -17.54 -1.61 -0.62
N GLY A 331 -17.57 -1.12 0.62
CA GLY A 331 -18.81 -0.77 1.32
C GLY A 331 -19.36 0.63 1.06
N THR A 332 -18.65 1.48 0.31
CA THR A 332 -19.08 2.87 0.04
C THR A 332 -19.84 3.01 -1.28
N THR A 333 -20.81 3.93 -1.31
CA THR A 333 -21.47 4.37 -2.56
C THR A 333 -20.80 5.60 -3.19
N SER A 334 -19.89 6.27 -2.48
CA SER A 334 -19.20 7.46 -2.99
C SER A 334 -18.04 7.07 -3.90
N THR A 335 -18.09 7.53 -5.16
CA THR A 335 -17.02 7.30 -6.15
C THR A 335 -15.66 7.82 -5.66
N PHE A 336 -15.61 9.03 -5.08
CA PHE A 336 -14.36 9.57 -4.53
C PHE A 336 -13.79 8.71 -3.42
N ILE A 337 -14.61 8.28 -2.45
CA ILE A 337 -14.15 7.45 -1.34
C ILE A 337 -13.66 6.11 -1.87
N ARG A 338 -14.42 5.47 -2.76
CA ARG A 338 -14.06 4.19 -3.37
C ARG A 338 -12.71 4.27 -4.06
N LEU A 339 -12.54 5.19 -5.01
CA LEU A 339 -11.32 5.31 -5.81
C LEU A 339 -10.11 5.72 -4.96
N SER A 340 -10.27 6.69 -4.05
CA SER A 340 -9.19 7.12 -3.16
C SER A 340 -8.72 6.00 -2.25
N THR A 341 -9.67 5.23 -1.68
CA THR A 341 -9.36 4.13 -0.75
C THR A 341 -8.65 2.99 -1.47
N TRP A 342 -9.08 2.64 -2.69
CA TRP A 342 -8.37 1.67 -3.53
C TRP A 342 -6.96 2.14 -3.93
N GLY A 343 -6.79 3.43 -4.23
CA GLY A 343 -5.47 4.01 -4.49
C GLY A 343 -4.55 3.95 -3.27
N ILE A 344 -5.06 4.26 -2.08
CA ILE A 344 -4.30 4.15 -0.81
C ILE A 344 -3.98 2.68 -0.48
N LEU A 345 -4.90 1.75 -0.74
CA LEU A 345 -4.66 0.31 -0.60
C LEU A 345 -3.50 -0.14 -1.48
N ALA A 346 -3.57 0.20 -2.77
CA ALA A 346 -2.53 -0.13 -3.76
C ALA A 346 -1.18 0.47 -3.38
N TRP A 347 -1.17 1.69 -2.85
CA TRP A 347 0.04 2.29 -2.31
C TRP A 347 0.57 1.50 -1.11
N LEU A 348 -0.14 1.46 0.01
CA LEU A 348 0.42 0.93 1.26
C LEU A 348 0.70 -0.58 1.18
N VAL A 349 -0.29 -1.35 0.75
CA VAL A 349 -0.20 -2.82 0.72
C VAL A 349 0.57 -3.28 -0.51
N GLY A 350 0.36 -2.65 -1.66
CA GLY A 350 1.11 -2.98 -2.87
C GLY A 350 2.60 -2.65 -2.72
N GLN A 351 2.95 -1.52 -2.10
CA GLN A 351 4.34 -1.19 -1.78
C GLN A 351 4.96 -2.21 -0.81
N ALA A 352 4.22 -2.64 0.22
CA ALA A 352 4.69 -3.68 1.13
C ALA A 352 4.93 -5.02 0.41
N ALA A 353 4.02 -5.42 -0.47
CA ALA A 353 4.17 -6.64 -1.28
C ALA A 353 5.41 -6.57 -2.19
N VAL A 354 5.66 -5.43 -2.85
CA VAL A 354 6.86 -5.21 -3.67
C VAL A 354 8.13 -5.28 -2.82
N ASN A 355 8.15 -4.63 -1.65
CA ASN A 355 9.31 -4.69 -0.76
C ASN A 355 9.59 -6.13 -0.30
N ILE A 356 8.57 -6.86 0.18
CA ILE A 356 8.73 -8.23 0.67
C ILE A 356 9.15 -9.18 -0.45
N ALA A 357 8.62 -9.02 -1.66
CA ALA A 357 9.02 -9.80 -2.83
C ALA A 357 10.48 -9.54 -3.21
N MET A 358 10.93 -8.29 -3.14
CA MET A 358 12.29 -7.89 -3.45
C MET A 358 13.29 -8.51 -2.47
N VAL A 359 13.06 -8.37 -1.17
CA VAL A 359 14.00 -8.83 -0.13
C VAL A 359 14.03 -10.35 0.02
N SER A 360 13.00 -11.05 -0.47
CA SER A 360 12.96 -12.52 -0.54
C SER A 360 13.52 -13.07 -1.86
N GLY A 361 14.03 -12.22 -2.75
CA GLY A 361 14.63 -12.61 -4.02
C GLY A 361 13.65 -12.95 -5.15
N ILE A 362 12.33 -12.76 -4.96
CA ILE A 362 11.30 -13.03 -5.98
C ILE A 362 11.42 -12.05 -7.16
N ILE A 363 11.78 -10.79 -6.87
CA ILE A 363 12.00 -9.74 -7.89
C ILE A 363 13.34 -9.02 -7.65
N PRO A 364 13.88 -8.30 -8.66
CA PRO A 364 15.11 -7.52 -8.51
C PRO A 364 15.02 -6.40 -7.47
N VAL A 365 16.17 -5.96 -6.96
CA VAL A 365 16.28 -4.88 -5.96
C VAL A 365 15.94 -3.51 -6.54
N VAL A 366 14.72 -3.05 -6.24
CA VAL A 366 14.15 -1.76 -6.68
C VAL A 366 14.28 -0.63 -5.65
N GLY A 367 14.62 -0.94 -4.38
CA GLY A 367 14.92 0.05 -3.34
C GLY A 367 13.69 0.82 -2.83
N VAL A 368 12.64 0.08 -2.45
CA VAL A 368 11.38 0.67 -1.97
C VAL A 368 11.20 0.35 -0.49
N PRO A 369 10.93 1.33 0.40
CA PRO A 369 10.80 1.06 1.83
C PRO A 369 9.51 0.32 2.17
N LEU A 370 9.52 -0.44 3.27
CA LEU A 370 8.38 -1.14 3.83
C LEU A 370 7.52 -0.16 4.66
N PRO A 371 6.27 0.16 4.26
CA PRO A 371 5.46 1.17 4.93
C PRO A 371 5.26 0.87 6.42
N PHE A 372 5.34 1.89 7.29
CA PHE A 372 5.26 1.78 8.76
C PHE A 372 6.47 1.15 9.47
N ILE A 373 7.18 0.22 8.83
CA ILE A 373 8.30 -0.51 9.46
C ILE A 373 9.64 0.17 9.20
N SER A 374 9.96 0.45 7.94
CA SER A 374 11.25 1.01 7.52
C SER A 374 11.54 2.37 8.12
N TYR A 375 12.83 2.67 8.27
CA TYR A 375 13.29 4.01 8.59
C TYR A 375 12.95 4.96 7.43
N GLY A 376 12.41 6.15 7.77
CA GLY A 376 11.88 7.05 6.76
C GLY A 376 10.82 7.99 7.34
N GLY A 377 11.27 9.05 8.02
CA GLY A 377 10.38 9.94 8.78
C GLY A 377 9.19 10.52 7.99
N SER A 378 9.45 11.08 6.81
CA SER A 378 8.39 11.62 5.94
C SER A 378 7.48 10.54 5.39
N ALA A 379 8.02 9.37 5.05
CA ALA A 379 7.26 8.24 4.52
C ALA A 379 6.30 7.68 5.58
N LEU A 380 6.78 7.52 6.83
CA LEU A 380 5.97 7.09 7.96
C LEU A 380 4.83 8.08 8.24
N THR A 381 5.14 9.38 8.28
CA THR A 381 4.16 10.43 8.54
C THR A 381 3.05 10.45 7.49
N LEU A 382 3.41 10.33 6.21
CA LEU A 382 2.45 10.35 5.11
C LEU A 382 1.65 9.04 5.01
N SER A 383 2.26 7.90 5.35
CA SER A 383 1.55 6.61 5.44
C SER A 383 0.51 6.64 6.57
N LEU A 384 0.86 7.15 7.75
CA LEU A 384 -0.06 7.35 8.87
C LEU A 384 -1.16 8.37 8.53
N SER A 385 -0.80 9.44 7.81
CA SER A 385 -1.77 10.40 7.29
C SER A 385 -2.79 9.72 6.36
N ALA A 386 -2.33 8.89 5.42
CA ALA A 386 -3.19 8.15 4.51
C ALA A 386 -4.15 7.20 5.24
N VAL A 387 -3.66 6.49 6.28
CA VAL A 387 -4.51 5.69 7.18
C VAL A 387 -5.56 6.56 7.87
N GLY A 388 -5.17 7.74 8.35
CA GLY A 388 -6.10 8.74 8.91
C GLY A 388 -7.23 9.07 7.94
N ILE A 389 -6.90 9.32 6.66
CA ILE A 389 -7.91 9.59 5.63
C ILE A 389 -8.87 8.40 5.45
N VAL A 390 -8.36 7.18 5.37
CA VAL A 390 -9.22 5.98 5.25
C VAL A 390 -10.12 5.81 6.48
N LEU A 391 -9.63 6.09 7.68
CA LEU A 391 -10.44 6.08 8.90
C LEU A 391 -11.53 7.17 8.89
N ALA A 392 -11.24 8.34 8.31
CA ALA A 392 -12.24 9.39 8.11
C ALA A 392 -13.35 8.93 7.17
N PHE A 393 -12.99 8.24 6.08
CA PHE A 393 -13.93 7.63 5.15
C PHE A 393 -14.77 6.53 5.80
N ALA A 394 -14.13 5.63 6.54
CA ALA A 394 -14.83 4.59 7.30
C ALA A 394 -15.86 5.18 8.27
N ARG A 395 -15.50 6.26 8.98
CA ARG A 395 -16.46 6.96 9.85
C ARG A 395 -17.61 7.59 9.05
N HIS A 396 -17.33 8.20 7.90
CA HIS A 396 -18.37 8.80 7.07
C HIS A 396 -19.40 7.75 6.63
N GLU A 397 -18.95 6.59 6.16
CA GLU A 397 -19.83 5.48 5.78
C GLU A 397 -20.62 4.93 6.97
N ARG A 398 -19.99 4.82 8.15
CA ARG A 398 -20.68 4.42 9.38
C ARG A 398 -21.82 5.37 9.76
N ARG A 399 -21.61 6.68 9.63
CA ARG A 399 -22.65 7.68 9.91
C ARG A 399 -23.79 7.58 8.90
N ARG A 400 -23.48 7.46 7.60
CA ARG A 400 -24.48 7.23 6.55
C ARG A 400 -25.32 5.98 6.80
N ALA A 401 -24.69 4.87 7.18
CA ALA A 401 -25.39 3.63 7.50
C ALA A 401 -26.24 3.69 8.79
N ALA A 402 -25.97 4.65 9.68
CA ALA A 402 -26.70 4.86 10.92
C ALA A 402 -27.97 5.72 10.74
N GLU A 403 -28.02 6.57 9.71
CA GLU A 403 -29.14 7.47 9.40
C GLU A 403 -29.75 7.18 8.01
N PRO A 404 -30.48 6.06 7.81
CA PRO A 404 -31.07 5.72 6.51
C PRO A 404 -32.14 6.71 6.02
N ASP A 405 -32.83 7.41 6.94
CA ASP A 405 -34.03 8.22 6.68
C ASP A 405 -33.80 9.74 6.73
N ALA A 406 -32.56 10.20 6.86
CA ALA A 406 -32.26 11.62 6.74
C ALA A 406 -32.44 12.04 5.27
N ARG A 407 -33.65 12.52 4.94
CA ARG A 407 -33.93 13.20 3.67
C ARG A 407 -32.77 14.17 3.37
N PRO A 408 -32.29 14.26 2.11
CA PRO A 408 -31.24 15.20 1.75
C PRO A 408 -31.60 16.57 2.31
N GLN A 409 -30.77 17.13 3.18
CA GLN A 409 -30.94 18.51 3.63
C GLN A 409 -30.95 19.37 2.37
N ALA A 410 -32.07 20.06 2.12
CA ALA A 410 -32.23 20.98 1.01
C ALA A 410 -31.12 22.03 1.07
N GLY A 411 -30.05 21.83 0.29
CA GLY A 411 -28.81 22.60 0.36
C GLY A 411 -27.54 21.80 0.06
N GLU A 412 -27.60 20.47 0.08
CA GLU A 412 -26.48 19.62 -0.38
C GLU A 412 -26.69 19.23 -1.86
N PRO A 413 -25.74 19.53 -2.77
CA PRO A 413 -25.91 19.20 -4.18
C PRO A 413 -26.06 17.69 -4.35
N ASP A 414 -27.14 17.34 -5.05
CA ASP A 414 -27.65 16.00 -5.31
C ASP A 414 -26.53 14.98 -5.58
N THR A 415 -26.43 13.97 -4.71
CA THR A 415 -25.65 12.76 -5.00
C THR A 415 -26.67 11.65 -5.20
N ASP A 416 -27.17 11.56 -6.44
CA ASP A 416 -28.19 10.64 -6.91
C ASP A 416 -28.00 9.20 -6.38
N PRO A 417 -29.08 8.50 -5.98
CA PRO A 417 -29.05 7.06 -5.73
C PRO A 417 -28.84 6.31 -7.06
N VAL A 418 -27.83 5.44 -7.10
CA VAL A 418 -27.56 4.57 -8.26
C VAL A 418 -28.73 3.59 -8.45
N PRO A 419 -29.22 3.36 -9.68
CA PRO A 419 -30.16 2.28 -9.95
C PRO A 419 -29.49 0.93 -9.74
N VAL A 420 -30.15 0.07 -8.96
CA VAL A 420 -29.78 -1.33 -8.74
C VAL A 420 -29.66 -2.02 -10.11
N ILE A 421 -28.51 -2.64 -10.38
CA ILE A 421 -28.33 -3.49 -11.57
C ILE A 421 -29.37 -4.62 -11.48
N PRO A 422 -30.30 -4.77 -12.45
CA PRO A 422 -31.21 -5.90 -12.46
C PRO A 422 -30.40 -7.20 -12.54
N THR A 423 -30.62 -8.10 -11.60
CA THR A 423 -30.12 -9.48 -11.69
C THR A 423 -30.61 -10.07 -13.01
N PRO A 424 -29.75 -10.70 -13.84
CA PRO A 424 -30.22 -11.34 -15.07
C PRO A 424 -31.25 -12.40 -14.69
N ALA A 425 -32.45 -12.29 -15.25
CA ALA A 425 -33.51 -13.27 -15.07
C ALA A 425 -32.98 -14.64 -15.51
N LEU A 426 -32.95 -15.59 -14.59
CA LEU A 426 -32.77 -17.00 -14.92
C LEU A 426 -33.90 -17.37 -15.88
N GLN A 427 -33.56 -17.62 -17.15
CA GLN A 427 -34.50 -18.23 -18.09
C GLN A 427 -34.75 -19.66 -17.60
N GLU A 428 -35.98 -19.94 -17.18
CA GLU A 428 -36.41 -21.31 -16.94
C GLU A 428 -36.33 -22.11 -18.24
N PRO A 429 -35.79 -23.34 -18.21
CA PRO A 429 -35.74 -24.21 -19.38
C PRO A 429 -37.16 -24.66 -19.73
N ARG A 430 -37.53 -24.49 -21.00
CA ARG A 430 -38.76 -25.07 -21.59
C ARG A 430 -38.59 -26.53 -21.91
#